data_AF-A0A942EKT9-F1
#
_entry.id   AF-A0A942EKT9-F1
#
_cell.length_a   1.000
_cell.length_b   1.000
_cell.length_c   1.000
_cell.angle_alpha   90.00
_cell.angle_beta   90.00
_cell.angle_gamma   90.00
#
_symmetry.space_group_name_H-M   'P 1'
#
loop_
_entity.id
_entity.type
_entity.pdbx_description
1 polymer ?
#
loop_
_entity_poly.entity_id
_entity_poly.type
_entity_poly.pdbx_seq_one_letter_code
_entity_poly.pdbx_strand_id
1 'polypeptide(L)'
;MRALFNVFIVLLLLLLAQMLVMTVSELPRYGDPAAPTNNYVTERYLREGYQELGGLNLVANIVVGYRAFDTFIEIVVLFTAVTAILVTLRSGKPVEHHSPHQLCATGKVAE
;
A
#
# COMPACT_ATOMS: atom_id res chain seq x y z
N MET A 1 12.53 -10.18 -28.23
CA MET A 1 12.92 -9.31 -27.09
C MET A 1 11.88 -9.27 -25.97
N ARG A 2 10.58 -9.01 -26.25
CA ARG A 2 9.51 -8.99 -25.22
C ARG A 2 9.35 -10.30 -24.44
N ALA A 3 9.37 -11.45 -25.12
CA ALA A 3 9.27 -12.75 -24.45
C ALA A 3 10.45 -13.03 -23.50
N LEU A 4 11.67 -12.66 -23.90
CA LEU A 4 12.88 -12.78 -23.06
C LEU A 4 12.78 -11.90 -21.81
N PHE A 5 12.30 -10.66 -21.97
CA PHE A 5 12.07 -9.74 -20.87
C PHE A 5 11.00 -10.24 -19.89
N ASN A 6 9.90 -10.81 -20.39
CA ASN A 6 8.87 -11.40 -19.55
C ASN A 6 9.38 -12.62 -18.78
N VAL A 7 10.16 -13.50 -19.43
CA VAL A 7 10.80 -14.63 -18.76
C VAL A 7 11.76 -14.15 -17.67
N PHE A 8 12.55 -13.11 -17.94
CA PHE A 8 13.41 -12.49 -16.94
C PHE A 8 12.63 -11.91 -15.75
N ILE A 9 11.50 -11.22 -15.99
CA ILE A 9 10.62 -10.72 -14.92
C ILE A 9 10.08 -11.86 -14.07
N VAL A 10 9.58 -12.92 -14.70
CA VAL A 10 9.03 -14.07 -13.97
C VAL A 10 10.11 -14.73 -13.11
N LEU A 11 11.33 -14.89 -13.62
CA LEU A 11 12.45 -15.41 -12.85
C LEU A 11 12.80 -14.51 -11.66
N LEU A 12 12.80 -13.18 -11.86
CA LEU A 12 13.05 -12.21 -10.78
C LEU A 12 11.96 -12.29 -9.70
N LEU A 13 10.68 -12.39 -10.09
CA LEU A 13 9.57 -12.51 -9.16
C LEU A 13 9.61 -13.83 -8.38
N LEU A 14 9.97 -14.93 -9.03
CA LEU A 14 10.16 -16.23 -8.37
C LEU A 14 11.31 -16.19 -7.36
N LEU A 15 12.42 -15.54 -7.71
CA LEU A 15 13.54 -15.36 -6.79
C LEU A 15 13.15 -14.51 -5.57
N LEU A 16 12.44 -13.41 -5.79
CA LEU A 16 11.94 -12.56 -4.71
C LEU A 16 10.93 -13.29 -3.82
N ALA A 17 10.01 -14.05 -4.41
CA ALA A 17 9.05 -14.88 -3.67
C ALA A 17 9.76 -15.94 -2.82
N GLN A 18 10.76 -16.62 -3.37
CA GLN A 18 11.56 -17.61 -2.64
C GLN A 18 12.28 -16.97 -1.45
N MET A 19 12.88 -15.79 -1.63
CA MET A 19 13.52 -15.04 -0.55
C MET A 19 12.54 -14.68 0.57
N LEU A 20 11.33 -14.23 0.22
CA LEU A 20 10.29 -13.93 1.20
C LEU A 20 9.86 -15.18 1.97
N VAL A 21 9.65 -16.32 1.28
CA VAL A 21 9.28 -17.59 1.92
C VAL A 21 10.36 -18.06 2.89
N MET A 22 11.64 -18.00 2.50
CA MET A 22 12.75 -18.35 3.40
C MET A 22 12.78 -17.46 4.64
N THR A 23 12.53 -16.16 4.48
CA THR A 23 12.48 -15.22 5.61
C THR A 23 11.34 -15.55 6.56
N VAL A 24 10.16 -15.88 6.02
CA VAL A 24 8.98 -16.26 6.82
C VAL A 24 9.20 -17.59 7.54
N SER A 25 9.92 -18.55 6.96
CA SER A 25 10.20 -19.84 7.61
C SER A 25 11.11 -19.73 8.83
N GLU A 26 11.88 -18.65 8.95
CA GLU A 26 12.77 -18.38 10.10
C GLU A 26 12.06 -17.62 11.24
N LEU A 27 10.77 -17.29 11.10
CA LEU A 27 10.04 -16.60 12.15
C LEU A 27 9.86 -17.49 13.40
N PRO A 28 9.86 -16.90 14.61
CA PRO A 28 9.57 -17.63 15.84
C PRO A 28 8.24 -18.37 15.79
N ARG A 29 8.14 -19.48 16.52
CA ARG A 29 6.86 -20.20 16.65
C ARG A 29 5.82 -19.28 17.28
N TYR A 30 4.58 -19.41 16.81
CA TYR A 30 3.46 -18.68 17.39
C TYR A 30 3.34 -18.91 18.90
N GLY A 31 3.20 -17.83 19.66
CA GLY A 31 3.06 -17.88 21.11
C GLY A 31 4.37 -18.11 21.88
N ASP A 32 5.54 -18.11 21.21
CA ASP A 32 6.82 -18.17 21.89
C ASP A 32 7.02 -16.94 22.80
N PRO A 33 7.13 -17.10 24.13
CA PRO A 33 7.36 -15.98 25.04
C PRO A 33 8.71 -15.30 24.80
N ALA A 34 9.69 -16.02 24.24
CA ALA A 34 11.01 -15.47 23.88
C ALA A 34 11.03 -14.83 22.49
N ALA A 35 9.87 -14.68 21.82
CA ALA A 35 9.80 -14.02 20.53
C ALA A 35 10.33 -12.56 20.62
N PRO A 36 11.14 -12.10 19.66
CA PRO A 36 11.72 -10.76 19.65
C PRO A 36 10.67 -9.63 19.59
N THR A 37 9.42 -9.94 19.23
CA THR A 37 8.27 -9.02 19.27
C THR A 37 7.81 -8.71 20.69
N ASN A 38 8.12 -9.57 21.67
CA ASN A 38 7.82 -9.38 23.09
C ASN A 38 8.95 -8.57 23.74
N ASN A 39 8.99 -7.29 23.41
CA ASN A 39 10.01 -6.37 23.89
C ASN A 39 9.44 -5.32 24.86
N TYR A 40 10.30 -4.42 25.32
CA TYR A 40 9.93 -3.35 26.25
C TYR A 40 8.84 -2.41 25.69
N VAL A 41 8.75 -2.24 24.36
CA VAL A 41 7.72 -1.39 23.72
C VAL A 41 6.35 -2.04 23.87
N THR A 42 6.26 -3.33 23.57
CA THR A 42 5.04 -4.12 23.78
C THR A 42 4.63 -4.07 25.25
N GLU A 43 5.56 -4.26 26.18
CA GLU A 43 5.28 -4.17 27.61
C GLU A 43 4.79 -2.78 28.04
N ARG A 44 5.41 -1.69 27.56
CA ARG A 44 4.98 -0.32 27.84
C ARG A 44 3.56 -0.06 27.34
N TYR A 45 3.24 -0.45 26.11
CA TYR A 45 1.89 -0.28 25.57
C TYR A 45 0.84 -1.00 26.42
N LEU A 46 1.15 -2.21 26.88
CA LEU A 46 0.28 -3.01 27.76
C LEU A 46 0.09 -2.38 29.16
N ARG A 47 1.16 -1.89 29.78
CA ARG A 47 1.13 -1.42 31.18
C ARG A 47 0.75 0.04 31.32
N GLU A 48 1.32 0.91 30.49
CA GLU A 48 1.24 2.37 30.63
C GLU A 48 0.27 3.01 29.63
N GLY A 49 -0.13 2.28 28.57
CA GLY A 49 -0.98 2.82 27.52
C GLY A 49 -2.30 3.42 28.01
N TYR A 50 -2.91 2.86 29.07
CA TYR A 50 -4.10 3.44 29.68
C TYR A 50 -3.81 4.75 30.43
N GLN A 51 -2.69 4.82 31.16
CA GLN A 51 -2.33 6.01 31.94
C GLN A 51 -1.92 7.17 31.03
N GLU A 52 -1.25 6.87 29.91
CA GLU A 52 -0.76 7.88 28.98
C GLU A 52 -1.84 8.43 28.04
N LEU A 53 -2.77 7.59 27.59
CA LEU A 53 -3.74 7.94 26.54
C LEU A 53 -5.21 7.89 27.00
N GLY A 54 -5.49 7.34 28.19
CA GLY A 54 -6.83 7.26 28.77
C GLY A 54 -7.79 6.27 28.10
N GLY A 55 -7.42 5.69 26.96
CA GLY A 55 -8.25 4.72 26.25
C GLY A 55 -8.09 3.30 26.80
N LEU A 56 -9.20 2.58 26.98
CA LEU A 56 -9.19 1.15 27.35
C LEU A 56 -8.87 0.25 26.15
N ASN A 57 -9.04 0.76 24.92
CA ASN A 57 -8.72 0.02 23.71
C ASN A 57 -7.23 0.17 23.38
N LEU A 58 -6.45 -0.87 23.69
CA LEU A 58 -5.01 -0.92 23.44
C LEU A 58 -4.66 -0.66 21.97
N VAL A 59 -5.40 -1.23 21.02
CA VAL A 59 -5.13 -1.07 19.59
C VAL A 59 -5.36 0.38 19.16
N ALA A 60 -6.45 0.99 19.60
CA ALA A 60 -6.72 2.39 19.30
C ALA A 60 -5.65 3.32 19.90
N ASN A 61 -5.19 3.03 21.12
CA ASN A 61 -4.10 3.76 21.75
C ASN A 61 -2.79 3.67 20.96
N ILE A 62 -2.48 2.49 20.40
CA ILE A 62 -1.30 2.32 19.54
C ILE A 62 -1.46 3.11 18.25
N VAL A 63 -2.58 2.93 17.55
CA VAL A 63 -2.81 3.46 16.20
C VAL A 63 -2.91 4.99 16.22
N VAL A 64 -3.73 5.56 17.12
CA VAL A 64 -4.04 6.99 17.15
C VAL A 64 -3.20 7.76 18.18
N GLY A 65 -2.65 7.07 19.19
CA GLY A 65 -1.77 7.66 20.19
C GLY A 65 -0.29 7.55 19.82
N TYR A 66 0.29 6.36 19.99
CA TYR A 66 1.74 6.16 19.83
C TYR A 66 2.22 6.24 18.38
N ARG A 67 1.40 5.80 17.42
CA ARG A 67 1.72 5.75 15.98
C ARG A 67 0.83 6.67 15.16
N ALA A 68 0.36 7.76 15.75
CA ALA A 68 -0.56 8.71 15.12
C ALA A 68 -0.10 9.17 13.73
N PHE A 69 1.20 9.40 13.53
CA PHE A 69 1.74 9.87 12.26
C PHE A 69 1.60 8.87 11.10
N ASP A 70 1.64 7.57 11.38
CA ASP A 70 1.45 6.52 10.37
C ASP A 70 0.02 6.60 9.80
N THR A 71 -0.98 6.71 10.68
CA THR A 71 -2.39 6.90 10.27
C THR A 71 -2.70 8.29 9.74
N PHE A 72 -2.02 9.32 10.22
CA PHE A 72 -2.21 10.67 9.72
C PHE A 72 -1.82 10.75 8.24
N ILE A 73 -0.69 10.13 7.88
CA ILE A 73 -0.24 10.08 6.48
C ILE A 73 -1.18 9.19 5.65
N GLU A 74 -1.71 8.09 6.19
CA GLU A 74 -2.76 7.31 5.52
C GLU A 74 -3.97 8.18 5.16
N ILE A 75 -4.46 8.98 6.12
CA ILE A 75 -5.57 9.92 5.89
C ILE A 75 -5.21 10.96 4.83
N VAL A 76 -3.98 11.50 4.84
CA VAL A 76 -3.50 12.46 3.83
C VAL A 76 -3.45 11.84 2.43
N VAL A 77 -3.00 10.59 2.30
CA VAL A 77 -2.97 9.86 1.02
C VAL A 77 -4.39 9.66 0.49
N LEU A 78 -5.31 9.19 1.33
CA LEU A 78 -6.72 9.01 0.94
C LEU A 78 -7.39 10.34 0.57
N PHE A 79 -7.16 11.39 1.35
CA PHE A 79 -7.66 12.74 1.05
C PHE A 79 -7.15 13.26 -0.30
N THR A 80 -5.86 13.05 -0.57
CA THR A 80 -5.23 13.44 -1.84
C THR A 80 -5.81 12.64 -3.02
N ALA A 81 -6.03 11.34 -2.85
CA ALA A 81 -6.64 10.48 -3.87
C ALA A 81 -8.06 10.95 -4.21
N VAL A 82 -8.89 11.22 -3.19
CA VAL A 82 -10.25 11.75 -3.39
C VAL A 82 -10.22 13.13 -4.07
N THR A 83 -9.33 14.02 -3.63
CA THR A 83 -9.18 15.34 -4.25
C THR A 83 -8.75 15.23 -5.72
N ALA A 84 -7.82 14.35 -6.05
CA ALA A 84 -7.39 14.10 -7.42
C ALA A 84 -8.56 13.62 -8.30
N ILE A 85 -9.37 12.68 -7.81
CA ILE A 85 -10.58 12.20 -8.51
C ILE A 85 -11.55 13.36 -8.78
N LEU A 86 -11.84 14.20 -7.78
CA LEU A 86 -12.75 15.33 -7.94
C LEU A 86 -12.24 16.35 -8.97
N VAL A 87 -10.94 16.64 -8.97
CA VAL A 87 -10.31 17.52 -9.98
C VAL A 87 -10.43 16.91 -11.38
N THR A 88 -10.13 15.62 -11.54
CA THR A 88 -10.25 14.91 -12.83
C THR A 88 -11.69 14.93 -13.36
N LEU A 89 -12.69 14.69 -12.50
CA LEU A 89 -14.10 14.74 -12.89
C LEU A 89 -14.55 16.16 -13.26
N ARG A 90 -14.06 17.18 -12.56
CA ARG A 90 -14.36 18.58 -12.89
C ARG A 90 -13.76 19.03 -14.21
N SER A 91 -12.58 18.53 -14.57
CA SER A 91 -11.88 18.85 -15.82
C SER A 91 -12.45 18.18 -17.07
N GLY A 92 -13.67 17.63 -17.01
CA GLY A 92 -14.34 16.89 -18.08
C GLY A 92 -14.20 17.53 -19.46
N LYS A 93 -13.15 17.12 -20.20
CA LYS A 93 -13.09 17.29 -21.65
C LYS A 93 -14.06 16.26 -22.23
N PRO A 94 -14.92 16.64 -23.19
CA PRO A 94 -15.74 15.67 -23.90
C PRO A 94 -14.83 14.58 -24.45
N VAL A 95 -15.17 13.32 -24.20
CA VAL A 95 -14.53 12.19 -24.88
C VAL A 95 -14.92 12.31 -26.34
N GLU A 96 -14.02 12.82 -27.16
CA GLU A 96 -14.26 13.00 -28.59
C GLU A 96 -14.32 11.62 -29.24
N HIS A 97 -15.53 11.13 -29.49
CA HIS A 97 -15.75 9.81 -30.08
C HIS A 97 -15.53 9.89 -31.59
N HIS A 98 -14.27 9.83 -32.01
CA HIS A 98 -13.95 9.72 -33.44
C HIS A 98 -14.40 8.35 -33.96
N SER A 99 -15.47 8.35 -34.76
CA SER A 99 -15.90 7.16 -35.48
C SER A 99 -14.83 6.71 -36.49
N PRO A 100 -14.68 5.40 -36.76
CA PRO A 100 -13.63 4.87 -37.64
C PRO A 100 -13.58 5.51 -39.03
N HIS A 101 -14.73 5.95 -39.56
CA HIS A 101 -14.82 6.59 -40.86
C HIS A 101 -14.17 7.99 -40.90
N GLN A 102 -14.03 8.67 -39.75
CA GLN A 102 -13.40 10.00 -39.67
C GLN A 102 -11.87 9.94 -39.61
N LEU A 103 -11.28 8.91 -38.99
CA LEU A 103 -9.81 8.74 -38.97
C LEU A 103 -9.25 8.46 -40.37
N CYS A 104 -9.99 7.69 -41.18
CA CYS A 104 -9.61 7.40 -42.55
C CYS A 104 -9.72 8.64 -43.46
N ALA A 105 -10.68 9.54 -43.18
CA ALA A 105 -10.86 10.78 -43.93
C ALA A 105 -9.85 11.89 -43.56
N THR A 106 -9.28 11.85 -42.35
CA THR A 106 -8.29 12.85 -41.89
C THR A 106 -6.84 12.42 -42.08
N GLY A 107 -6.56 11.26 -42.66
CA GLY A 107 -5.19 10.82 -42.97
C GLY A 107 -4.30 10.58 -41.74
N LYS A 108 -4.87 10.56 -40.52
CA LYS A 108 -4.14 10.38 -39.25
C LYS A 108 -3.74 8.93 -38.96
N VAL A 109 -3.82 8.03 -39.94
CA VAL A 109 -3.51 6.61 -39.78
C VAL A 109 -2.18 6.29 -40.47
N ALA A 110 -1.08 6.89 -40.01
CA ALA A 110 0.29 6.42 -40.17
C ALA A 110 1.27 7.49 -39.65
N GLU A 111 1.55 7.48 -38.34
CA GLU A 111 2.87 7.85 -37.81
C GLU A 111 3.13 7.06 -36.53
#